data_AF-A0A812UWM1-F1
#
_entry.id   AF-A0A812UWM1-F1
#
_cell.length_a   1.000
_cell.length_b   1.000
_cell.length_c   1.000
_cell.angle_alpha   90.00
_cell.angle_beta   90.00
_cell.angle_gamma   90.00
#
_symmetry.space_group_name_H-M   'P 1'
#
loop_
_entity.id
_entity.type
_entity.pdbx_description
1 polymer ?
#
loop_
_entity_poly.entity_id
_entity_poly.type
_entity_poly.pdbx_seq_one_letter_code
_entity_poly.pdbx_strand_id
1 'polypeptide(L)'
;MYHEGQDRERRKAREESTELALKSQYPVPEAPKKEASGGPSLIEFSTEARDDPNEGLNFGDMPERCTCMHCERSVVTFIDYEASWVTWLLAIVVWFSLGWMAFWVLPLLWPAFKDVVHHCPRCLNVIARKSRISFPTFRTEVCSLKVGNCAVVLARKYVIIFLGLVFTIVAVYLMRSFVHVNGAAPEVHKGTPSMLTWEDFLFDCGPKSSLRSRGSSAVVFDEKYRRRTFTWQGEVRVIREGFEVLFVRTKSVLMVRMYPSRFPRRDLPDVALLFSDSLNKEIAELTPGDWVEFEATMTLHGYRGDPELMTLWHIKRVEPPTPLSSSAARGLLLLLLEHSAGTRLAE
;
A
#
# COMPACT_ATOMS: atom_id res chain seq x y z
N MET A 1 -49.80 53.17 60.64
CA MET A 1 -50.32 52.44 59.47
C MET A 1 -50.87 53.34 58.35
N TYR A 2 -51.20 54.62 58.59
CA TYR A 2 -51.64 55.55 57.52
C TYR A 2 -50.47 56.29 56.82
N HIS A 3 -49.37 56.55 57.54
CA HIS A 3 -48.20 57.26 56.98
C HIS A 3 -47.33 56.41 56.04
N GLU A 4 -47.30 55.08 56.22
CA GLU A 4 -46.49 54.17 55.39
C GLU A 4 -47.08 53.95 53.98
N GLY A 5 -48.39 54.14 53.82
CA GLY A 5 -49.07 54.03 52.52
C GLY A 5 -48.77 55.21 51.59
N GLN A 6 -48.73 56.44 52.14
CA GLN A 6 -48.46 57.65 51.37
C GLN A 6 -47.03 57.71 50.82
N ASP A 7 -46.05 57.16 51.53
CA ASP A 7 -44.66 57.14 51.06
C ASP A 7 -44.43 56.14 49.92
N ARG A 8 -45.22 55.05 49.87
CA ARG A 8 -45.18 54.09 48.76
C ARG A 8 -45.78 54.66 47.47
N GLU A 9 -46.87 55.41 47.58
CA GLU A 9 -47.49 56.06 46.41
C GLU A 9 -46.62 57.17 45.84
N ARG A 10 -45.96 57.97 46.71
CA ARG A 10 -45.00 59.00 46.28
C ARG A 10 -43.78 58.43 45.57
N ARG A 11 -43.29 57.24 45.98
CA ARG A 11 -42.18 56.57 45.28
C ARG A 11 -42.57 56.06 43.90
N LYS A 12 -43.77 55.47 43.75
CA LYS A 12 -44.27 55.02 42.44
C LYS A 12 -44.51 56.18 41.48
N ALA A 13 -45.10 57.28 41.93
CA ALA A 13 -45.29 58.47 41.10
C ALA A 13 -43.94 59.08 40.64
N ARG A 14 -42.90 59.02 41.50
CA ARG A 14 -41.55 59.47 41.14
C ARG A 14 -40.89 58.55 40.12
N GLU A 15 -41.02 57.22 40.26
CA GLU A 15 -40.51 56.26 39.28
C GLU A 15 -41.19 56.42 37.92
N GLU A 16 -42.52 56.59 37.89
CA GLU A 16 -43.31 56.72 36.65
C GLU A 16 -43.02 58.05 35.93
N SER A 17 -42.86 59.16 36.67
CA SER A 17 -42.42 60.44 36.11
C SER A 17 -40.97 60.41 35.58
N THR A 18 -40.10 59.62 36.19
CA THR A 18 -38.70 59.44 35.73
C THR A 18 -38.65 58.57 34.48
N GLU A 19 -39.53 57.57 34.36
CA GLU A 19 -39.66 56.73 33.15
C GLU A 19 -40.26 57.52 31.97
N LEU A 20 -41.23 58.42 32.22
CA LEU A 20 -41.79 59.31 31.20
C LEU A 20 -40.77 60.35 30.71
N ALA A 21 -39.92 60.87 31.61
CA ALA A 21 -38.84 61.78 31.24
C ALA A 21 -37.75 61.07 30.39
N LEU A 22 -37.43 59.80 30.70
CA LEU A 22 -36.44 59.02 29.95
C LEU A 22 -36.93 58.65 28.53
N LYS A 23 -38.23 58.40 28.35
CA LYS A 23 -38.84 58.16 27.03
C LYS A 23 -38.91 59.41 26.14
N SER A 24 -38.84 60.60 26.72
CA SER A 24 -38.89 61.88 25.99
C SER A 24 -37.53 62.32 25.43
N GLN A 25 -36.43 61.64 25.76
CA GLN A 25 -35.06 62.12 25.49
C GLN A 25 -34.31 61.36 24.39
N TYR A 26 -34.99 60.48 23.64
CA TYR A 26 -34.43 59.85 22.45
C TYR A 26 -35.13 60.38 21.19
N PRO A 27 -34.39 60.93 20.20
CA PRO A 27 -34.98 61.34 18.93
C PRO A 27 -35.53 60.11 18.20
N VAL A 28 -36.77 60.24 17.70
CA VAL A 28 -37.44 59.24 16.87
C VAL A 28 -36.66 59.09 15.56
N PRO A 29 -36.17 57.89 15.20
CA PRO A 29 -35.57 57.69 13.88
C PRO A 29 -36.65 57.78 12.81
N GLU A 30 -36.47 58.67 11.84
CA GLU A 30 -37.33 58.81 10.66
C GLU A 30 -37.39 57.50 9.89
N ALA A 31 -38.61 57.03 9.61
CA ALA A 31 -38.85 55.84 8.80
C ALA A 31 -38.39 56.08 7.35
N PRO A 32 -37.65 55.14 6.72
CA PRO A 32 -37.22 55.30 5.34
C PRO A 32 -38.42 55.20 4.39
N LYS A 33 -38.57 56.21 3.53
CA LYS A 33 -39.51 56.19 2.40
C LYS A 33 -39.17 55.04 1.46
N LYS A 34 -40.17 54.21 1.15
CA LYS A 34 -40.09 53.19 0.10
C LYS A 34 -40.17 53.89 -1.25
N GLU A 35 -39.07 53.95 -1.98
CA GLU A 35 -39.08 54.14 -3.43
C GLU A 35 -38.64 52.84 -4.10
N ALA A 36 -39.49 52.35 -4.98
CA ALA A 36 -39.23 51.18 -5.82
C ALA A 36 -38.62 51.66 -7.14
N SER A 37 -37.40 51.22 -7.46
CA SER A 37 -36.95 51.02 -8.84
C SER A 37 -35.64 50.25 -8.87
N GLY A 38 -35.56 49.26 -9.75
CA GLY A 38 -34.60 48.15 -9.74
C GLY A 38 -33.13 48.46 -10.10
N GLY A 39 -32.27 47.52 -9.71
CA GLY A 39 -30.88 47.35 -10.12
C GLY A 39 -30.25 46.20 -9.32
N PRO A 40 -29.46 45.27 -9.92
CA PRO A 40 -29.07 44.03 -9.26
C PRO A 40 -27.81 44.15 -8.38
N SER A 41 -27.85 43.43 -7.26
CA SER A 41 -26.76 42.83 -6.47
C SER A 41 -25.50 43.65 -6.16
N LEU A 42 -25.34 43.99 -4.88
CA LEU A 42 -24.04 43.88 -4.21
C LEU A 42 -24.26 43.69 -2.70
N ILE A 43 -23.93 42.49 -2.21
CA ILE A 43 -23.70 42.27 -0.79
C ILE A 43 -22.35 42.94 -0.52
N GLU A 44 -22.40 44.18 -0.06
CA GLU A 44 -21.22 44.89 0.41
C GLU A 44 -20.82 44.24 1.74
N PHE A 45 -19.89 43.30 1.65
CA PHE A 45 -19.15 42.79 2.81
C PHE A 45 -18.29 43.96 3.30
N SER A 46 -18.83 44.80 4.17
CA SER A 46 -18.08 45.83 4.88
C SER A 46 -17.02 45.14 5.73
N THR A 47 -15.85 44.96 5.13
CA THR A 47 -14.62 44.52 5.80
C THR A 47 -14.07 45.74 6.52
N GLU A 48 -14.80 46.24 7.52
CA GLU A 48 -14.20 47.08 8.54
C GLU A 48 -13.36 46.13 9.38
N ALA A 49 -12.08 46.01 9.04
CA ALA A 49 -11.11 45.36 9.90
C ALA A 49 -11.14 46.12 11.23
N ARG A 50 -11.74 45.50 12.27
CA ARG A 50 -11.50 45.97 13.64
C ARG A 50 -10.00 45.86 13.84
N ASP A 51 -9.33 46.98 14.12
CA ASP A 51 -7.91 46.99 14.44
C ASP A 51 -7.67 45.92 15.51
N ASP A 52 -6.96 44.85 15.16
CA ASP A 52 -6.72 43.76 16.08
C ASP A 52 -5.79 44.31 17.18
N PRO A 53 -6.21 44.42 18.47
CA PRO A 53 -5.35 44.87 19.58
C PRO A 53 -4.08 44.02 19.81
N ASN A 54 -3.87 42.98 19.01
CA ASN A 54 -2.71 42.09 19.04
C ASN A 54 -1.78 42.30 17.82
N GLU A 55 -1.97 43.36 17.02
CA GLU A 55 -1.13 43.68 15.88
C GLU A 55 0.33 43.95 16.36
N GLY A 56 1.24 43.03 16.03
CA GLY A 56 2.65 43.04 16.46
C GLY A 56 3.04 41.97 17.48
N LEU A 57 2.10 41.19 18.01
CA LEU A 57 2.41 40.03 18.87
C LEU A 57 2.73 38.79 18.04
N ASN A 58 3.93 38.24 18.23
CA ASN A 58 4.35 37.00 17.60
C ASN A 58 3.92 35.80 18.46
N PHE A 59 2.77 35.21 18.15
CA PHE A 59 2.34 33.97 18.76
C PHE A 59 3.35 32.85 18.46
N GLY A 60 3.97 32.32 19.51
CA GLY A 60 5.07 31.34 19.45
C GLY A 60 4.64 29.93 19.82
N ASP A 61 5.59 29.11 20.27
CA ASP A 61 5.30 27.83 20.95
C ASP A 61 5.07 28.03 22.47
N MET A 62 4.98 29.28 22.93
CA MET A 62 4.84 29.65 24.34
C MET A 62 3.58 30.52 24.53
N PRO A 63 2.85 30.38 25.65
CA PRO A 63 1.66 31.16 25.89
C PRO A 63 1.99 32.65 26.03
N GLU A 64 1.32 33.48 25.24
CA GLU A 64 1.54 34.93 25.19
C GLU A 64 0.37 35.66 25.86
N ARG A 65 0.65 36.85 26.43
CA ARG A 65 -0.40 37.74 26.95
C ARG A 65 -0.98 38.53 25.78
N CYS A 66 -2.25 38.33 25.49
CA CYS A 66 -2.95 39.03 24.42
C CYS A 66 -4.38 39.40 24.83
N THR A 67 -4.99 40.33 24.11
CA THR A 67 -6.39 40.70 24.30
C THR A 67 -7.26 39.86 23.38
N CYS A 68 -8.27 39.19 23.93
CA CYS A 68 -9.15 38.34 23.12
C CYS A 68 -10.23 39.17 22.41
N MET A 69 -10.40 39.00 21.08
CA MET A 69 -11.40 39.73 20.29
C MET A 69 -12.86 39.39 20.62
N HIS A 70 -13.09 38.26 21.28
CA HIS A 70 -14.43 37.79 21.60
C HIS A 70 -14.91 38.16 22.99
N CYS A 71 -13.99 38.31 23.96
CA CYS A 71 -14.34 38.65 25.34
C CYS A 71 -13.71 39.96 25.83
N GLU A 72 -12.94 40.63 24.96
CA GLU A 72 -12.31 41.95 25.12
C GLU A 72 -11.49 42.08 26.41
N ARG A 73 -10.98 40.96 26.94
CA ARG A 73 -10.16 40.91 28.15
C ARG A 73 -8.75 40.43 27.86
N SER A 74 -7.80 40.97 28.61
CA SER A 74 -6.41 40.52 28.61
C SER A 74 -6.32 39.16 29.27
N VAL A 75 -5.81 38.19 28.51
CA VAL A 75 -5.69 36.79 28.95
C VAL A 75 -4.33 36.23 28.54
N VAL A 76 -3.88 35.21 29.26
CA VAL A 76 -2.78 34.35 28.83
C VAL A 76 -3.40 33.20 28.04
N THR A 77 -3.02 33.03 26.79
CA THR A 77 -3.55 31.93 25.96
C THR A 77 -3.11 30.57 26.49
N PHE A 78 -3.93 29.53 26.35
CA PHE A 78 -3.45 28.16 26.46
C PHE A 78 -3.23 27.57 25.07
N ILE A 79 -2.32 26.61 24.97
CA ILE A 79 -1.86 26.03 23.71
C ILE A 79 -2.39 24.61 23.55
N ASP A 80 -3.05 24.36 22.43
CA ASP A 80 -3.41 23.02 21.98
C ASP A 80 -2.67 22.64 20.70
N TYR A 81 -2.36 21.35 20.58
CA TYR A 81 -1.67 20.77 19.42
C TYR A 81 -2.65 20.01 18.53
N GLU A 82 -3.05 20.63 17.43
CA GLU A 82 -3.95 20.04 16.46
C GLU A 82 -3.18 19.45 15.25
N ALA A 83 -3.62 18.28 14.80
CA ALA A 83 -3.12 17.71 13.56
C ALA A 83 -3.81 18.39 12.36
N SER A 84 -3.03 19.02 11.49
CA SER A 84 -3.55 19.58 10.23
C SER A 84 -3.39 18.59 9.08
N TRP A 85 -4.07 18.85 7.97
CA TRP A 85 -3.93 18.02 6.77
C TRP A 85 -2.47 17.91 6.27
N VAL A 86 -1.64 18.92 6.55
CA VAL A 86 -0.21 18.94 6.20
C VAL A 86 0.56 17.88 6.99
N THR A 87 0.23 17.69 8.27
CA THR A 87 0.89 16.68 9.12
C THR A 87 0.59 15.27 8.61
N TRP A 88 -0.64 15.04 8.15
CA TRP A 88 -1.04 13.78 7.53
C TRP A 88 -0.33 13.53 6.21
N LEU A 89 -0.21 14.54 5.34
CA LEU A 89 0.56 14.40 4.09
C LEU A 89 2.03 14.08 4.34
N LEU A 90 2.67 14.77 5.28
CA LEU A 90 4.06 14.49 5.63
C LEU A 90 4.23 13.10 6.23
N ALA A 91 3.31 12.65 7.07
CA ALA A 91 3.32 11.30 7.62
C ALA A 91 3.22 10.23 6.52
N ILE A 92 2.36 10.46 5.51
CA ILE A 92 2.24 9.61 4.33
C ILE A 92 3.57 9.58 3.55
N VAL A 93 4.18 10.73 3.28
CA VAL A 93 5.46 10.82 2.58
C VAL A 93 6.56 10.05 3.33
N VAL A 94 6.64 10.21 4.66
CA VAL A 94 7.62 9.53 5.52
C VAL A 94 7.36 8.02 5.57
N TRP A 95 6.10 7.59 5.66
CA TRP A 95 5.72 6.18 5.61
C TRP A 95 6.15 5.53 4.31
N PHE A 96 5.92 6.21 3.19
CA PHE A 96 6.26 5.70 1.87
C PHE A 96 7.76 5.73 1.57
N SER A 97 8.52 6.70 2.10
CA SER A 97 9.97 6.79 1.89
C SER A 97 10.79 5.84 2.76
N LEU A 98 10.38 5.63 4.03
CA LEU A 98 11.10 4.78 4.99
C LEU A 98 10.50 3.37 5.14
N GLY A 99 9.32 3.12 4.56
CA GLY A 99 8.64 1.83 4.62
C GLY A 99 8.42 1.36 6.06
N TRP A 100 8.83 0.12 6.36
CA TRP A 100 8.67 -0.46 7.70
C TRP A 100 9.44 0.31 8.80
N MET A 101 10.53 0.98 8.44
CA MET A 101 11.30 1.80 9.38
C MET A 101 10.53 3.05 9.83
N ALA A 102 9.49 3.47 9.08
CA ALA A 102 8.63 4.57 9.48
C ALA A 102 7.88 4.31 10.78
N PHE A 103 7.62 3.05 11.14
CA PHE A 103 6.93 2.72 12.39
C PHE A 103 7.69 3.21 13.64
N TRP A 104 9.02 3.24 13.57
CA TRP A 104 9.87 3.72 14.66
C TRP A 104 10.09 5.24 14.63
N VAL A 105 10.06 5.83 13.42
CA VAL A 105 10.37 7.26 13.21
C VAL A 105 9.13 8.15 13.35
N LEU A 106 7.95 7.68 12.92
CA LEU A 106 6.70 8.43 12.96
C LEU A 106 6.31 8.87 14.38
N PRO A 107 6.37 8.03 15.43
CA PRO A 107 6.02 8.45 16.79
C PRO A 107 6.93 9.57 17.32
N LEU A 108 8.21 9.59 16.91
CA LEU A 108 9.15 10.64 17.29
C LEU A 108 8.90 11.95 16.53
N LEU A 109 8.51 11.83 15.26
CA LEU A 109 8.35 12.96 14.35
C LEU A 109 6.94 13.60 14.42
N TRP A 110 5.94 12.83 14.85
CA TRP A 110 4.54 13.27 14.93
C TRP A 110 4.31 14.51 15.82
N PRO A 111 4.90 14.62 17.02
CA PRO A 111 4.76 15.83 17.85
C PRO A 111 5.43 17.07 17.23
N ALA A 112 6.47 16.88 16.42
CA ALA A 112 7.19 17.99 15.78
C ALA A 112 6.34 18.67 14.70
N PHE A 113 5.47 17.91 14.03
CA PHE A 113 4.66 18.43 12.92
C PHE A 113 3.33 19.04 13.29
N LYS A 114 2.79 18.79 14.50
CA LYS A 114 1.49 19.36 14.90
C LYS A 114 1.51 20.88 14.89
N ASP A 115 0.37 21.46 14.50
CA ASP A 115 0.17 22.90 14.52
C ASP A 115 -0.15 23.38 15.93
N VAL A 116 0.25 24.61 16.23
CA VAL A 116 0.03 25.26 17.52
C VAL A 116 -1.19 26.16 17.42
N VAL A 117 -2.21 25.89 18.24
CA VAL A 117 -3.44 26.67 18.29
C VAL A 117 -3.55 27.33 19.67
N HIS A 118 -3.69 28.65 19.67
CA HIS A 118 -3.87 29.44 20.89
C HIS A 118 -5.35 29.67 21.16
N HIS A 119 -5.80 29.22 22.32
CA HIS A 119 -7.18 29.35 22.76
C HIS A 119 -7.30 30.31 23.94
N CYS A 120 -8.45 30.98 24.04
CA CYS A 120 -8.79 31.81 25.19
C CYS A 120 -9.28 30.93 26.36
N PRO A 121 -8.72 31.04 27.58
CA PRO A 121 -9.16 30.20 28.71
C PRO A 121 -10.59 30.50 29.20
N ARG A 122 -11.16 31.65 28.82
CA ARG A 122 -12.51 32.07 29.25
C ARG A 122 -13.60 31.75 28.24
N CYS A 123 -13.35 31.98 26.95
CA CYS A 123 -14.35 31.73 25.90
C CYS A 123 -14.03 30.54 25.00
N LEU A 124 -12.85 29.91 25.16
CA LEU A 124 -12.35 28.78 24.37
C LEU A 124 -12.22 29.03 22.85
N ASN A 125 -12.56 30.23 22.39
CA ASN A 125 -12.38 30.63 21.00
C ASN A 125 -10.89 30.69 20.63
N VAL A 126 -10.61 30.35 19.38
CA VAL A 126 -9.28 30.39 18.78
C VAL A 126 -8.88 31.84 18.56
N ILE A 127 -7.74 32.24 19.11
CA ILE A 127 -7.18 33.59 18.96
C ILE A 127 -6.20 33.62 17.78
N ALA A 128 -5.28 32.65 17.75
CA ALA A 128 -4.25 32.56 16.72
C ALA A 128 -3.95 31.10 16.40
N ARG A 129 -3.75 30.82 15.11
CA ARG A 129 -3.26 29.52 14.63
C ARG A 129 -1.92 29.73 13.96
N LYS A 130 -0.90 29.05 14.47
CA LYS A 130 0.44 29.04 13.87
C LYS A 130 0.74 27.66 13.33
N SER A 131 0.78 27.56 12.01
CA SER A 131 1.31 26.37 11.35
C SER A 131 2.83 26.40 11.37
N ARG A 132 3.47 25.33 11.84
CA ARG A 132 4.95 25.21 11.87
C ARG A 132 5.54 25.09 10.47
N ILE A 133 4.72 24.70 9.50
CA ILE A 133 5.08 24.55 8.10
C ILE A 133 4.15 25.48 7.30
N SER A 134 4.65 26.68 6.99
CA SER A 134 3.96 27.64 6.13
C SER A 134 4.35 27.38 4.68
N PHE A 135 3.47 26.72 3.94
CA PHE A 135 3.57 26.73 2.48
C PHE A 135 2.97 28.03 1.93
N PRO A 136 3.52 28.61 0.84
CA PRO A 136 2.94 29.79 0.22
C PRO A 136 1.48 29.51 -0.13
N THR A 137 0.58 30.31 0.45
CA THR A 137 -0.86 30.07 0.38
C THR A 137 -1.36 30.44 -1.02
N PHE A 138 -1.48 29.46 -1.92
CA PHE A 138 -2.06 29.67 -3.24
C PHE A 138 -3.55 30.02 -3.10
N ARG A 139 -3.91 31.27 -3.41
CA ARG A 139 -5.26 31.83 -3.27
C ARG A 139 -6.32 30.96 -3.93
N THR A 140 -7.49 30.92 -3.29
CA THR A 140 -8.67 30.13 -3.61
C THR A 140 -9.26 30.48 -4.98
N GLU A 141 -8.82 29.79 -6.03
CA GLU A 141 -9.55 29.70 -7.29
C GLU A 141 -10.28 28.34 -7.39
N VAL A 142 -11.55 28.38 -7.75
CA VAL A 142 -12.40 27.20 -7.94
C VAL A 142 -12.02 26.47 -9.24
N CYS A 143 -12.03 25.13 -9.24
CA CYS A 143 -11.94 24.33 -10.46
C CYS A 143 -13.30 23.68 -10.67
N SER A 144 -13.91 23.87 -11.84
CA SER A 144 -15.11 23.11 -12.21
C SER A 144 -14.70 22.07 -13.25
N LEU A 145 -14.89 20.80 -12.91
CA LEU A 145 -14.61 19.68 -13.80
C LEU A 145 -15.96 19.12 -14.25
N LYS A 146 -16.34 19.38 -15.51
CA LYS A 146 -17.54 18.83 -16.12
C LYS A 146 -17.21 17.47 -16.71
N VAL A 147 -17.78 16.41 -16.15
CA VAL A 147 -17.72 15.05 -16.72
C VAL A 147 -19.14 14.66 -17.08
N GLY A 148 -19.50 14.83 -18.35
CA GLY A 148 -20.87 14.64 -18.83
C GLY A 148 -21.87 15.61 -18.18
N ASN A 149 -23.01 15.09 -17.71
CA ASN A 149 -24.05 15.87 -17.02
C ASN A 149 -23.73 16.13 -15.53
N CYS A 150 -22.60 15.67 -15.00
CA CYS A 150 -22.22 15.89 -13.60
C CYS A 150 -21.14 16.98 -13.53
N ALA A 151 -21.44 18.08 -12.84
CA ALA A 151 -20.48 19.13 -12.55
C ALA A 151 -19.95 18.95 -11.13
N VAL A 152 -18.70 18.54 -11.00
CA VAL A 152 -18.03 18.46 -9.70
C VAL A 152 -17.27 19.77 -9.50
N VAL A 153 -17.71 20.58 -8.53
CA VAL A 153 -17.03 21.80 -8.11
C VAL A 153 -16.09 21.42 -6.96
N LEU A 154 -14.80 21.25 -7.27
CA LEU A 154 -13.76 20.99 -6.27
C LEU A 154 -12.85 22.22 -6.17
N ALA A 155 -12.52 22.66 -4.95
CA ALA A 155 -11.52 23.73 -4.80
C ALA A 155 -10.17 23.25 -5.37
N ARG A 156 -9.47 24.08 -6.18
CA ARG A 156 -8.18 23.70 -6.81
C ARG A 156 -7.16 23.20 -5.79
N LYS A 157 -7.23 23.71 -4.55
CA LYS A 157 -6.50 23.20 -3.39
C LYS A 157 -6.58 21.67 -3.29
N TYR A 158 -7.78 21.10 -3.31
CA TYR A 158 -7.97 19.66 -3.17
C TYR A 158 -7.54 18.88 -4.42
N VAL A 159 -7.67 19.47 -5.61
CA VAL A 159 -7.24 18.85 -6.87
C VAL A 159 -5.72 18.76 -6.96
N ILE A 160 -5.00 19.84 -6.68
CA ILE A 160 -3.53 19.87 -6.70
C ILE A 160 -2.97 18.94 -5.63
N ILE A 161 -3.58 18.89 -4.44
CA ILE A 161 -3.20 17.97 -3.38
C ILE A 161 -3.43 16.52 -3.80
N PHE A 162 -4.58 16.21 -4.39
CA PHE A 162 -4.88 14.86 -4.89
C PHE A 162 -3.88 14.43 -5.96
N LEU A 163 -3.60 15.30 -6.94
CA LEU A 163 -2.60 15.04 -7.98
C LEU A 163 -1.19 14.87 -7.42
N GLY A 164 -0.82 15.69 -6.42
CA GLY A 164 0.45 15.55 -5.71
C GLY A 164 0.57 14.23 -4.97
N LEU A 165 -0.48 13.81 -4.25
CA LEU A 165 -0.54 12.53 -3.55
C LEU A 165 -0.46 11.35 -4.52
N VAL A 166 -1.22 11.40 -5.64
CA VAL A 166 -1.14 10.39 -6.70
C VAL A 166 0.27 10.33 -7.29
N PHE A 167 0.88 11.48 -7.58
CA PHE A 167 2.25 11.56 -8.10
C PHE A 167 3.27 10.97 -7.11
N THR A 168 3.18 11.28 -5.82
CA THR A 168 4.08 10.71 -4.80
C THR A 168 3.89 9.20 -4.69
N ILE A 169 2.66 8.71 -4.70
CA ILE A 169 2.38 7.26 -4.67
C ILE A 169 2.98 6.57 -5.90
N VAL A 170 2.78 7.14 -7.09
CA VAL A 170 3.34 6.60 -8.34
C VAL A 170 4.87 6.66 -8.32
N ALA A 171 5.47 7.78 -7.94
CA ALA A 171 6.92 7.93 -7.87
C ALA A 171 7.56 6.95 -6.87
N VAL A 172 6.93 6.73 -5.71
CA VAL A 172 7.40 5.74 -4.73
C VAL A 172 7.18 4.32 -5.23
N TYR A 173 6.06 4.02 -5.90
CA TYR A 173 5.84 2.71 -6.51
C TYR A 173 6.90 2.41 -7.57
N LEU A 174 7.20 3.39 -8.43
CA LEU A 174 8.28 3.30 -9.42
C LEU A 174 9.64 3.17 -8.74
N MET A 175 9.92 3.92 -7.68
CA MET A 175 11.19 3.82 -6.94
C MET A 175 11.34 2.46 -6.25
N ARG A 176 10.29 1.93 -5.62
CA ARG A 176 10.27 0.60 -4.99
C ARG A 176 10.40 -0.50 -6.04
N SER A 177 9.73 -0.36 -7.18
CA SER A 177 9.90 -1.24 -8.34
C SER A 177 11.34 -1.17 -8.85
N PHE A 178 11.92 0.02 -9.01
CA PHE A 178 13.31 0.20 -9.45
C PHE A 178 14.31 -0.38 -8.45
N VAL A 179 14.06 -0.28 -7.14
CA VAL A 179 14.88 -0.89 -6.08
C VAL A 179 14.72 -2.41 -6.03
N HIS A 180 13.54 -2.98 -6.33
CA HIS A 180 13.37 -4.43 -6.47
C HIS A 180 13.88 -4.97 -7.81
N VAL A 181 13.89 -4.16 -8.87
CA VAL A 181 14.46 -4.49 -10.18
C VAL A 181 15.99 -4.41 -10.14
N ASN A 182 16.57 -3.45 -9.42
CA ASN A 182 18.01 -3.38 -9.16
C ASN A 182 18.46 -4.30 -8.02
N GLY A 183 17.55 -4.68 -7.14
CA GLY A 183 17.63 -5.90 -6.34
C GLY A 183 17.32 -7.14 -7.19
N ALA A 184 17.75 -7.11 -8.46
CA ALA A 184 17.67 -8.18 -9.41
C ALA A 184 17.98 -9.49 -8.68
N ALA A 185 17.05 -10.43 -8.81
CA ALA A 185 17.22 -11.81 -8.39
C ALA A 185 18.69 -12.20 -8.61
N PRO A 186 19.39 -12.71 -7.57
CA PRO A 186 20.84 -12.94 -7.63
C PRO A 186 21.13 -13.57 -8.97
N GLU A 187 21.96 -12.90 -9.78
CA GLU A 187 22.43 -13.40 -11.05
C GLU A 187 23.11 -14.73 -10.71
N VAL A 188 22.37 -15.82 -10.84
CA VAL A 188 22.83 -17.14 -10.44
C VAL A 188 23.89 -17.45 -11.46
N HIS A 189 25.16 -17.30 -11.09
CA HIS A 189 26.26 -17.63 -11.96
C HIS A 189 26.24 -19.14 -12.22
N LYS A 190 26.65 -19.55 -13.42
CA LYS A 190 26.75 -20.97 -13.78
C LYS A 190 27.62 -21.69 -12.75
N GLY A 191 27.03 -22.65 -12.06
CA GLY A 191 27.68 -23.44 -11.02
C GLY A 191 28.72 -24.40 -11.59
N THR A 192 29.58 -24.94 -10.72
CA THR A 192 30.52 -26.01 -11.08
C THR A 192 29.74 -27.22 -11.62
N PRO A 193 30.14 -27.81 -12.77
CA PRO A 193 29.48 -28.99 -13.30
C PRO A 193 29.69 -30.19 -12.37
N SER A 194 28.64 -30.97 -12.16
CA SER A 194 28.69 -32.19 -11.36
C SER A 194 28.13 -33.38 -12.14
N MET A 195 28.79 -34.53 -11.96
CA MET A 195 28.50 -35.79 -12.65
C MET A 195 27.40 -36.63 -11.96
N LEU A 196 26.68 -36.07 -10.97
CA LEU A 196 25.64 -36.81 -10.25
C LEU A 196 24.39 -36.93 -11.13
N THR A 197 23.79 -38.11 -11.10
CA THR A 197 22.59 -38.41 -11.88
C THR A 197 21.33 -38.03 -11.12
N TRP A 198 20.20 -37.98 -11.84
CA TRP A 198 18.89 -37.81 -11.23
C TRP A 198 18.55 -38.94 -10.24
N GLU A 199 19.02 -40.16 -10.50
CA GLU A 199 18.80 -41.31 -9.61
C GLU A 199 19.55 -41.14 -8.28
N ASP A 200 20.78 -40.62 -8.32
CA ASP A 200 21.55 -40.28 -7.11
C ASP A 200 20.83 -39.21 -6.28
N PHE A 201 20.25 -38.22 -6.96
CA PHE A 201 19.43 -37.19 -6.30
C PHE A 201 18.19 -37.79 -5.63
N LEU A 202 17.49 -38.72 -6.29
CA LEU A 202 16.35 -39.40 -5.69
C LEU A 202 16.75 -40.28 -4.50
N PHE A 203 17.92 -40.91 -4.54
CA PHE A 203 18.42 -41.69 -3.41
C PHE A 203 18.71 -40.81 -2.18
N ASP A 204 19.33 -39.65 -2.40
CA ASP A 204 19.71 -38.70 -1.34
C ASP A 204 18.50 -37.91 -0.80
N CYS A 205 17.71 -37.30 -1.70
CA CYS A 205 16.68 -36.28 -1.45
C CYS A 205 15.24 -36.72 -1.79
N GLY A 206 15.05 -37.94 -2.26
CA GLY A 206 13.73 -38.47 -2.62
C GLY A 206 12.82 -38.77 -1.41
N PRO A 207 11.53 -39.08 -1.67
CA PRO A 207 10.57 -39.43 -0.63
C PRO A 207 10.91 -40.79 -0.01
N LYS A 208 11.69 -40.80 1.08
CA LYS A 208 12.08 -42.03 1.79
C LYS A 208 10.89 -42.61 2.55
N SER A 209 10.53 -43.88 2.29
CA SER A 209 9.38 -44.55 2.91
C SER A 209 9.63 -45.11 4.32
N SER A 210 10.84 -45.06 4.87
CA SER A 210 11.07 -45.63 6.21
C SER A 210 12.39 -45.17 6.85
N LEU A 211 12.27 -44.45 7.98
CA LEU A 211 13.07 -44.50 9.22
C LEU A 211 14.62 -44.56 9.20
N ARG A 212 15.32 -44.52 8.05
CA ARG A 212 16.74 -44.93 7.97
C ARG A 212 17.78 -43.84 7.66
N SER A 213 17.42 -42.56 7.53
CA SER A 213 18.44 -41.50 7.49
C SER A 213 18.08 -40.33 8.39
N ARG A 214 18.80 -40.19 9.49
CA ARG A 214 18.69 -39.12 10.49
C ARG A 214 19.46 -37.85 10.07
N GLY A 215 19.53 -37.58 8.76
CA GLY A 215 20.04 -36.33 8.20
C GLY A 215 18.89 -35.62 7.51
N SER A 216 18.75 -34.31 7.74
CA SER A 216 17.78 -33.50 7.01
C SER A 216 18.15 -33.55 5.53
N SER A 217 17.23 -34.00 4.66
CA SER A 217 17.44 -34.02 3.20
C SER A 217 17.86 -32.65 2.67
N ALA A 218 17.46 -31.57 3.36
CA ALA A 218 17.88 -30.21 3.07
C ALA A 218 19.37 -29.97 3.29
N VAL A 219 20.02 -30.62 4.27
CA VAL A 219 21.47 -30.48 4.50
C VAL A 219 22.25 -31.20 3.40
N VAL A 220 21.85 -32.43 3.07
CA VAL A 220 22.45 -33.19 1.96
C VAL A 220 22.28 -32.45 0.64
N PHE A 221 21.12 -31.84 0.43
CA PHE A 221 20.84 -30.96 -0.70
C PHE A 221 21.81 -29.76 -0.77
N ASP A 222 21.97 -29.06 0.35
CA ASP A 222 22.82 -27.86 0.44
C ASP A 222 24.29 -28.17 0.12
N GLU A 223 24.79 -29.32 0.59
CA GLU A 223 26.19 -29.72 0.42
C GLU A 223 26.49 -30.28 -0.98
N LYS A 224 25.61 -31.14 -1.50
CA LYS A 224 25.87 -31.91 -2.73
C LYS A 224 25.29 -31.28 -3.99
N TYR A 225 24.15 -30.59 -3.91
CA TYR A 225 23.37 -30.20 -5.08
C TYR A 225 23.24 -28.69 -5.27
N ARG A 226 23.21 -27.90 -4.19
CA ARG A 226 23.03 -26.44 -4.27
C ARG A 226 24.14 -25.76 -5.07
N ARG A 227 23.76 -24.85 -5.99
CA ARG A 227 24.65 -24.07 -6.86
C ARG A 227 25.58 -24.92 -7.75
N ARG A 228 25.25 -26.19 -7.97
CA ARG A 228 25.95 -27.03 -8.96
C ARG A 228 25.13 -27.15 -10.22
N THR A 229 25.82 -27.35 -11.33
CA THR A 229 25.22 -27.48 -12.65
C THR A 229 25.12 -28.95 -13.04
N PHE A 230 23.96 -29.34 -13.52
CA PHE A 230 23.64 -30.71 -13.90
C PHE A 230 23.16 -30.75 -15.35
N THR A 231 23.50 -31.84 -16.04
CA THR A 231 23.00 -32.20 -17.36
C THR A 231 22.05 -33.37 -17.18
N TRP A 232 20.74 -33.11 -17.18
CA TRP A 232 19.72 -34.12 -16.96
C TRP A 232 18.73 -34.17 -18.12
N GLN A 233 17.96 -35.25 -18.17
CA GLN A 233 17.00 -35.52 -19.23
C GLN A 233 15.59 -35.70 -18.65
N GLY A 234 14.59 -35.19 -19.36
CA GLY A 234 13.20 -35.32 -18.97
C GLY A 234 12.19 -34.93 -20.05
N GLU A 235 10.93 -35.13 -19.75
CA GLU A 235 9.78 -34.81 -20.60
C GLU A 235 9.25 -33.41 -20.27
N VAL A 236 9.09 -32.56 -21.28
CA VAL A 236 8.46 -31.24 -21.11
C VAL A 236 6.96 -31.41 -20.88
N ARG A 237 6.42 -30.85 -19.80
CA ARG A 237 4.98 -30.89 -19.53
C ARG A 237 4.29 -29.56 -19.76
N VAL A 238 4.85 -28.47 -19.23
CA VAL A 238 4.25 -27.15 -19.30
C VAL A 238 5.32 -26.11 -19.55
N ILE A 239 5.08 -25.23 -20.53
CA ILE A 239 5.89 -24.05 -20.80
C ILE A 239 5.06 -22.84 -20.38
N ARG A 240 5.59 -22.01 -19.48
CA ARG A 240 4.97 -20.74 -19.06
C ARG A 240 5.93 -19.60 -19.30
N GLU A 241 5.56 -18.72 -20.21
CA GLU A 241 6.30 -17.48 -20.46
C GLU A 241 6.02 -16.47 -19.35
N GLY A 242 7.07 -15.81 -18.86
CA GLY A 242 6.95 -14.69 -17.96
C GLY A 242 6.33 -13.50 -18.69
N PHE A 243 5.45 -12.76 -18.01
CA PHE A 243 4.90 -11.52 -18.53
C PHE A 243 5.57 -10.31 -17.87
N GLU A 244 5.74 -9.25 -18.66
CA GLU A 244 6.18 -7.93 -18.22
C GLU A 244 4.96 -7.02 -18.10
N VAL A 245 4.45 -6.82 -16.88
CA VAL A 245 3.40 -5.82 -16.64
C VAL A 245 3.92 -4.80 -15.63
N LEU A 246 3.88 -3.52 -16.02
CA LEU A 246 4.16 -2.38 -15.15
C LEU A 246 5.44 -2.56 -14.31
N PHE A 247 6.57 -2.80 -15.00
CA PHE A 247 7.91 -2.86 -14.40
C PHE A 247 8.19 -4.09 -13.49
N VAL A 248 7.27 -5.06 -13.41
CA VAL A 248 7.52 -6.36 -12.75
C VAL A 248 7.86 -7.40 -13.83
N ARG A 249 9.13 -7.77 -13.93
CA ARG A 249 9.61 -8.86 -14.79
C ARG A 249 9.44 -10.19 -14.06
N THR A 250 8.47 -10.99 -14.49
CA THR A 250 8.39 -12.40 -14.04
C THR A 250 9.33 -13.24 -14.90
N LYS A 251 10.07 -14.18 -14.28
CA LYS A 251 10.92 -15.11 -15.04
C LYS A 251 10.05 -16.16 -15.72
N SER A 252 10.41 -16.54 -16.94
CA SER A 252 9.78 -17.65 -17.65
C SER A 252 10.14 -18.98 -16.99
N VAL A 253 9.19 -19.92 -17.00
CA VAL A 253 9.29 -21.20 -16.30
C VAL A 253 8.95 -22.35 -17.24
N LEU A 254 9.85 -23.32 -17.32
CA LEU A 254 9.68 -24.58 -18.04
C LEU A 254 9.55 -25.72 -17.03
N MET A 255 8.44 -26.45 -17.04
CA MET A 255 8.16 -27.55 -16.14
C MET A 255 8.47 -28.88 -16.82
N VAL A 256 9.39 -29.65 -16.21
CA VAL A 256 9.88 -30.92 -16.74
C VAL A 256 9.57 -32.05 -15.77
N ARG A 257 9.10 -33.16 -16.32
CA ARG A 257 8.90 -34.43 -15.61
C ARG A 257 10.10 -35.32 -15.85
N MET A 258 10.68 -35.85 -14.78
CA MET A 258 11.88 -36.68 -14.85
C MET A 258 11.49 -38.17 -14.87
N TYR A 259 12.42 -39.01 -15.31
CA TYR A 259 12.25 -40.47 -15.26
C TYR A 259 13.44 -41.12 -14.53
N PRO A 260 13.21 -41.89 -13.45
CA PRO A 260 11.93 -42.11 -12.76
C PRO A 260 11.40 -40.82 -12.08
N SER A 261 10.07 -40.64 -12.07
CA SER A 261 9.46 -39.46 -11.44
C SER A 261 9.60 -39.49 -9.92
N ARG A 262 9.76 -38.33 -9.27
CA ARG A 262 9.91 -38.23 -7.81
C ARG A 262 8.68 -38.72 -7.06
N PHE A 263 7.50 -38.46 -7.62
CA PHE A 263 6.22 -38.90 -7.08
C PHE A 263 5.44 -39.75 -8.10
N PRO A 264 5.70 -41.06 -8.22
CA PRO A 264 5.07 -41.92 -9.23
C PRO A 264 3.54 -41.93 -9.20
N ARG A 265 2.94 -41.67 -8.03
CA ARG A 265 1.48 -41.65 -7.85
C ARG A 265 0.81 -40.34 -8.27
N ARG A 266 1.57 -39.27 -8.50
CA ARG A 266 1.06 -37.95 -8.87
C ARG A 266 1.60 -37.56 -10.24
N ASP A 267 0.71 -37.13 -11.14
CA ASP A 267 1.14 -36.58 -12.43
C ASP A 267 1.54 -35.10 -12.27
N LEU A 268 2.59 -34.85 -11.49
CA LEU A 268 3.15 -33.52 -11.25
C LEU A 268 4.52 -33.40 -11.93
N PRO A 269 4.92 -32.20 -12.37
CA PRO A 269 6.29 -31.95 -12.83
C PRO A 269 7.25 -32.06 -11.64
N ASP A 270 8.43 -32.62 -11.88
CA ASP A 270 9.44 -32.84 -10.85
C ASP A 270 10.38 -31.64 -10.72
N VAL A 271 10.64 -30.94 -11.83
CA VAL A 271 11.61 -29.84 -11.93
C VAL A 271 10.98 -28.63 -12.61
N ALA A 272 11.22 -27.44 -12.06
CA ALA A 272 10.88 -26.15 -12.62
C ALA A 272 12.17 -25.41 -13.01
N LEU A 273 12.34 -25.21 -14.32
CA LEU A 273 13.48 -24.56 -14.93
C LEU A 273 13.16 -23.08 -15.20
N LEU A 274 13.83 -22.18 -14.51
CA LEU A 274 13.75 -20.74 -14.72
C LEU A 274 14.69 -20.33 -15.84
N PHE A 275 14.19 -19.59 -16.83
CA PHE A 275 15.00 -19.08 -17.93
C PHE A 275 14.76 -17.60 -18.20
N SER A 276 15.76 -16.96 -18.81
CA SER A 276 15.73 -15.59 -19.29
C SER A 276 15.42 -15.52 -20.77
N ASP A 277 15.13 -14.31 -21.26
CA ASP A 277 14.72 -14.06 -22.64
C ASP A 277 15.72 -14.54 -23.70
N SER A 278 17.00 -14.67 -23.33
CA SER A 278 18.06 -15.20 -24.19
C SER A 278 17.78 -16.62 -24.70
N LEU A 279 17.10 -17.45 -23.91
CA LEU A 279 16.81 -18.85 -24.23
C LEU A 279 15.46 -19.04 -24.93
N ASN A 280 14.69 -17.97 -25.14
CA ASN A 280 13.37 -18.06 -25.78
C ASN A 280 13.44 -18.66 -27.18
N LYS A 281 14.55 -18.47 -27.91
CA LYS A 281 14.76 -19.06 -29.24
C LYS A 281 14.87 -20.58 -29.20
N GLU A 282 15.65 -21.12 -28.26
CA GLU A 282 15.82 -22.56 -28.07
C GLU A 282 14.51 -23.22 -27.59
N ILE A 283 13.75 -22.51 -26.74
CA ILE A 283 12.53 -23.03 -26.14
C ILE A 283 11.34 -22.93 -27.10
N ALA A 284 11.33 -21.97 -28.02
CA ALA A 284 10.28 -21.84 -29.04
C ALA A 284 10.19 -23.05 -29.99
N GLU A 285 11.26 -23.82 -30.12
CA GLU A 285 11.30 -25.05 -30.93
C GLU A 285 10.67 -26.26 -30.21
N LEU A 286 10.43 -26.16 -28.89
CA LEU A 286 9.97 -27.27 -28.06
C LEU A 286 8.45 -27.28 -27.90
N THR A 287 7.86 -28.46 -27.94
CA THR A 287 6.43 -28.66 -27.65
C THR A 287 6.23 -29.48 -26.37
N PRO A 288 5.10 -29.28 -25.65
CA PRO A 288 4.74 -30.14 -24.52
C PRO A 288 4.66 -31.61 -24.97
N GLY A 289 5.38 -32.49 -24.27
CA GLY A 289 5.54 -33.91 -24.59
C GLY A 289 6.89 -34.27 -25.21
N ASP A 290 7.69 -33.28 -25.63
CA ASP A 290 9.03 -33.54 -26.14
C ASP A 290 10.01 -33.95 -25.03
N TRP A 291 10.94 -34.82 -25.40
CA TRP A 291 12.05 -35.21 -24.53
C TRP A 291 13.23 -34.26 -24.73
N VAL A 292 13.78 -33.77 -23.63
CA VAL A 292 14.82 -32.74 -23.63
C VAL A 292 15.96 -33.11 -22.71
N GLU A 293 17.16 -32.77 -23.15
CA GLU A 293 18.36 -32.70 -22.32
C GLU A 293 18.62 -31.23 -22.01
N PHE A 294 18.80 -30.93 -20.72
CA PHE A 294 18.98 -29.57 -20.26
C PHE A 294 20.19 -29.46 -19.33
N GLU A 295 20.92 -28.36 -19.49
CA GLU A 295 21.97 -27.94 -18.57
C GLU A 295 21.40 -26.86 -17.65
N ALA A 296 21.28 -27.17 -16.36
CA ALA A 296 20.69 -26.26 -15.38
C ALA A 296 21.42 -26.29 -14.03
N THR A 297 21.45 -25.13 -13.35
CA THR A 297 22.01 -25.00 -12.00
C THR A 297 20.92 -25.09 -10.94
N MET A 298 21.10 -25.95 -9.95
CA MET A 298 20.16 -26.09 -8.82
C MET A 298 20.16 -24.85 -7.91
N THR A 299 18.97 -24.31 -7.65
CA THR A 299 18.80 -23.10 -6.83
C THR A 299 18.18 -23.40 -5.46
N LEU A 300 17.03 -24.07 -5.45
CA LEU A 300 16.20 -24.28 -4.26
C LEU A 300 15.58 -25.68 -4.26
N HIS A 301 15.44 -26.24 -3.06
CA HIS A 301 14.82 -27.54 -2.84
C HIS A 301 13.30 -27.43 -2.77
N GLY A 302 12.57 -28.25 -3.52
CA GLY A 302 11.11 -28.34 -3.49
C GLY A 302 10.59 -29.09 -2.26
N TYR A 303 9.61 -28.52 -1.54
CA TYR A 303 8.98 -29.14 -0.38
C TYR A 303 7.61 -29.73 -0.73
N ARG A 304 7.27 -30.90 -0.15
CA ARG A 304 5.90 -31.48 -0.14
C ARG A 304 5.18 -31.61 -1.50
N GLY A 305 5.92 -31.79 -2.58
CA GLY A 305 5.36 -31.97 -3.93
C GLY A 305 5.51 -30.76 -4.84
N ASP A 306 6.11 -29.68 -4.35
CA ASP A 306 6.59 -28.60 -5.20
C ASP A 306 7.78 -29.09 -6.05
N PRO A 307 7.88 -28.65 -7.32
CA PRO A 307 8.99 -29.01 -8.18
C PRO A 307 10.31 -28.41 -7.68
N GLU A 308 11.41 -29.10 -7.99
CA GLU A 308 12.77 -28.61 -7.72
C GLU A 308 13.08 -27.41 -8.61
N LEU A 309 13.64 -26.34 -8.04
CA LEU A 309 13.87 -25.11 -8.78
C LEU A 309 15.31 -25.06 -9.31
N MET A 310 15.46 -24.92 -10.62
CA MET A 310 16.76 -24.77 -11.27
C MET A 310 16.75 -23.59 -12.23
N THR A 311 17.91 -22.99 -12.48
CA THR A 311 18.10 -21.98 -13.53
C THR A 311 18.67 -22.65 -14.77
N LEU A 312 18.01 -22.49 -15.91
CA LEU A 312 18.39 -23.08 -17.19
C LEU A 312 19.50 -22.28 -17.88
N TRP A 313 20.46 -22.98 -18.47
CA TRP A 313 21.54 -22.41 -19.27
C TRP A 313 21.49 -22.83 -20.74
N HIS A 314 21.18 -24.09 -21.00
CA HIS A 314 21.10 -24.63 -22.35
C HIS A 314 20.08 -25.76 -22.39
N ILE A 315 19.34 -25.87 -23.50
CA ILE A 315 18.36 -26.93 -23.71
C ILE A 315 18.46 -27.48 -25.13
N LYS A 316 18.34 -28.80 -25.25
CA LYS A 316 18.37 -29.49 -26.53
C LYS A 316 17.32 -30.59 -26.55
N ARG A 317 16.62 -30.74 -27.68
CA ARG A 317 15.72 -31.88 -27.92
C ARG A 317 16.54 -33.15 -28.14
N VAL A 318 16.18 -34.21 -27.43
CA VAL A 318 16.83 -35.53 -27.53
C VAL A 318 15.77 -36.60 -27.72
N GLU A 319 16.14 -37.75 -28.27
CA GLU A 319 15.23 -38.88 -28.37
C GLU A 319 14.94 -39.50 -26.98
N PRO A 320 13.73 -40.01 -26.77
CA PRO A 320 13.38 -40.69 -25.52
C PRO A 320 14.29 -41.90 -25.25
N PRO A 321 14.84 -42.08 -24.04
CA PRO A 321 15.66 -43.23 -23.71
C PRO A 321 14.86 -44.54 -23.83
N THR A 322 15.37 -45.49 -24.61
CA THR A 322 14.84 -46.86 -24.65
C THR A 322 15.37 -47.66 -23.46
N PRO A 323 14.54 -48.35 -22.64
CA PRO A 323 13.09 -48.54 -22.75
C PRO A 323 12.28 -47.61 -21.83
N LEU A 324 11.61 -46.61 -22.41
CA LEU A 324 10.40 -45.98 -21.83
C LEU A 324 9.19 -46.90 -22.04
N SER A 325 9.30 -48.13 -21.51
CA SER A 325 8.26 -49.13 -21.70
C SER A 325 7.08 -48.83 -20.80
N SER A 326 5.96 -48.51 -21.44
CA SER A 326 4.59 -48.69 -20.99
C SER A 326 4.24 -50.12 -20.49
N SER A 327 5.22 -51.02 -20.28
CA SER A 327 5.05 -52.37 -19.73
C SER A 327 4.82 -52.40 -18.23
N ALA A 328 5.10 -51.36 -17.45
CA ALA A 328 4.70 -51.36 -16.03
C ALA A 328 3.17 -51.25 -15.85
N ALA A 329 2.49 -50.56 -16.78
CA ALA A 329 1.03 -50.46 -16.78
C ALA A 329 0.35 -51.65 -17.50
N ARG A 330 0.99 -52.21 -18.55
CA ARG A 330 0.46 -53.41 -19.25
C ARG A 330 0.77 -54.74 -18.54
N GLY A 331 1.88 -54.85 -17.81
CA GLY A 331 2.25 -56.05 -17.06
C GLY A 331 1.30 -56.32 -15.88
N LEU A 332 0.80 -55.27 -15.23
CA LEU A 332 -0.22 -55.41 -14.18
C LEU A 332 -1.58 -55.83 -14.74
N LEU A 333 -1.94 -55.37 -15.95
CA LEU A 333 -3.20 -55.74 -16.61
C LEU A 333 -3.16 -57.18 -17.15
N LEU A 334 -2.00 -57.65 -17.64
CA LEU A 334 -1.81 -59.03 -18.06
C LEU A 334 -1.80 -60.01 -16.88
N LEU A 335 -1.16 -59.66 -15.76
CA LEU A 335 -1.19 -60.49 -14.54
C LEU A 335 -2.60 -60.56 -13.93
N LEU A 336 -3.41 -59.49 -14.03
CA LEU A 336 -4.82 -59.51 -13.61
C LEU A 336 -5.71 -60.33 -14.55
N LEU A 337 -5.41 -60.36 -15.86
CA LEU A 337 -6.13 -61.18 -16.82
C LEU A 337 -5.79 -62.68 -16.68
N GLU A 338 -4.52 -63.04 -16.43
CA GLU A 338 -4.10 -64.43 -16.18
C GLU A 338 -4.69 -64.98 -14.88
N HIS A 339 -4.80 -64.17 -13.80
CA HIS A 339 -5.48 -64.59 -12.57
C HIS A 339 -7.00 -64.79 -12.75
N SER A 340 -7.64 -64.06 -13.68
CA SER A 340 -9.07 -64.24 -13.98
C SER A 340 -9.37 -65.40 -14.93
N ALA A 341 -8.38 -65.82 -15.73
CA ALA A 341 -8.51 -66.96 -16.65
C ALA A 341 -8.18 -68.30 -15.97
N GLY A 342 -7.30 -68.31 -14.96
CA GLY A 342 -6.95 -69.51 -14.20
C GLY A 342 -8.04 -70.00 -13.22
N THR A 343 -9.07 -69.21 -12.96
CA THR A 343 -10.17 -69.54 -12.02
C THR A 343 -11.42 -70.13 -12.69
N ARG A 344 -11.43 -70.37 -14.01
CA ARG A 344 -12.59 -70.96 -14.73
C ARG A 344 -12.38 -72.39 -15.25
N LEU A 345 -11.28 -73.07 -14.89
CA LEU A 345 -11.00 -74.45 -15.30
C LEU A 345 -10.92 -75.44 -14.13
N ALA A 346 -11.41 -75.05 -12.96
CA ALA A 346 -11.51 -75.91 -11.78
C ALA A 346 -12.91 -75.80 -11.15
N GLU A 347 -13.94 -76.16 -11.92
CA GLU A 347 -15.23 -76.66 -11.43
C GLU A 347 -15.71 -77.81 -12.30
#